data_AF-A0A2I0AV02-F1
#
_entry.id   AF-A0A2I0AV02-F1
#
_cell.length_a   1.000
_cell.length_b   1.000
_cell.length_c   1.000
_cell.angle_alpha   90.00
_cell.angle_beta   90.00
_cell.angle_gamma   90.00
#
_symmetry.space_group_name_H-M   'P 1'
#
loop_
_entity.id
_entity.type
_entity.pdbx_description
1 polymer ?
#
loop_
_entity_poly.entity_id
_entity_poly.type
_entity_poly.pdbx_seq_one_letter_code
_entity_poly.pdbx_strand_id
1 'polypeptide(L)'
;MQLQELTGHFTETTTELLFCMESLNPSNLFFTFDKVKLVKLARFYLLKFYSIRSSDNFAYLKGIDNLAKKLVKTNRHIIYPLVYLLIKLILTLPVATASVERVFSEMNIVKSRLRNKMGDLWMNDCLVTFIERDIFDKVDNELILQCFQNMKSHRGQL
;
A
#
# COMPACT_ATOMS: atom_id res chain seq x y z
N MET A 1 -24.83 -25.49 -17.08
CA MET A 1 -24.78 -24.85 -18.41
C MET A 1 -23.59 -23.88 -18.56
N GLN A 2 -23.19 -23.10 -17.54
CA GLN A 2 -22.06 -22.14 -17.63
C GLN A 2 -20.64 -22.75 -17.69
N LEU A 3 -20.42 -23.97 -17.20
CA LEU A 3 -19.09 -24.61 -17.20
C LEU A 3 -18.63 -25.07 -18.60
N GLN A 4 -19.57 -25.36 -19.52
CA GLN A 4 -19.28 -25.90 -20.85
C GLN A 4 -18.86 -24.81 -21.85
N GLU A 5 -19.26 -23.55 -21.62
CA GLU A 5 -18.80 -22.38 -22.40
C GLU A 5 -17.38 -21.97 -22.02
N LEU A 6 -16.97 -22.21 -20.77
CA LEU A 6 -15.63 -21.89 -20.27
C LEU A 6 -14.55 -22.81 -20.90
N THR A 7 -14.88 -24.07 -21.15
CA THR A 7 -13.93 -25.06 -21.68
C THR A 7 -13.42 -24.80 -23.09
N GLY A 8 -14.10 -23.96 -23.89
CA GLY A 8 -13.64 -23.60 -25.25
C GLY A 8 -12.63 -22.44 -25.29
N HIS A 9 -12.59 -21.60 -24.25
CA HIS A 9 -11.76 -20.37 -24.22
C HIS A 9 -10.53 -20.48 -23.32
N PHE A 10 -10.54 -21.40 -22.37
CA PHE A 10 -9.51 -21.52 -21.34
C PHE A 10 -8.64 -22.75 -21.60
N THR A 11 -7.31 -22.55 -21.61
CA THR A 11 -6.35 -23.66 -21.64
C THR A 11 -6.46 -24.48 -20.35
N GLU A 12 -6.04 -25.75 -20.39
CA GLU A 12 -6.01 -26.65 -19.22
C GLU A 12 -5.34 -26.01 -17.99
N THR A 13 -4.27 -25.25 -18.20
CA THR A 13 -3.59 -24.50 -17.14
C THR A 13 -4.42 -23.38 -16.53
N THR A 14 -5.31 -22.75 -17.31
CA THR A 14 -6.19 -21.69 -16.80
C THR A 14 -7.42 -22.24 -16.10
N THR A 15 -7.94 -23.39 -16.52
CA THR A 15 -9.04 -24.08 -15.81
C THR A 15 -8.56 -24.63 -14.47
N GLU A 16 -7.36 -25.22 -14.41
CA GLU A 16 -6.74 -25.64 -13.14
C GLU A 16 -6.50 -24.46 -12.19
N LEU A 17 -6.09 -23.31 -12.71
CA LEU A 17 -5.85 -22.09 -11.93
C LEU A 17 -7.17 -21.54 -11.36
N LEU A 18 -8.24 -21.52 -12.14
CA LEU A 18 -9.57 -21.12 -11.67
C LEU A 18 -10.09 -22.06 -10.58
N PHE A 19 -9.91 -23.38 -10.74
CA PHE A 19 -10.28 -24.36 -9.72
C PHE A 19 -9.48 -24.21 -8.41
N CYS A 20 -8.23 -23.74 -8.51
CA CYS A 20 -7.44 -23.38 -7.34
C CYS A 20 -7.91 -22.07 -6.70
N MET A 21 -8.42 -21.10 -7.48
CA MET A 21 -8.95 -19.83 -6.96
C MET A 21 -10.24 -19.99 -6.15
N GLU A 22 -11.04 -21.03 -6.40
CA GLU A 22 -12.23 -21.32 -5.58
C GLU A 22 -11.92 -21.48 -4.08
N SER A 23 -10.68 -21.87 -3.74
CA SER A 23 -10.22 -21.99 -2.35
C SER A 23 -10.03 -20.66 -1.62
N LEU A 24 -10.05 -19.54 -2.36
CA LEU A 24 -9.86 -18.19 -1.87
C LEU A 24 -11.16 -17.38 -1.87
N ASN A 25 -12.32 -18.03 -2.03
CA ASN A 25 -13.62 -17.34 -2.07
C ASN A 25 -14.07 -16.90 -0.66
N PRO A 26 -14.13 -15.58 -0.37
CA PRO A 26 -14.55 -15.10 0.95
C PRO A 26 -16.06 -15.26 1.20
N SER A 27 -16.87 -15.40 0.13
CA SER A 27 -18.33 -15.46 0.24
C SER A 27 -18.84 -16.71 0.98
N ASN A 28 -18.02 -17.76 1.10
CA ASN A 28 -18.34 -18.95 1.88
C ASN A 28 -17.36 -19.17 3.04
N LEU A 29 -16.82 -18.08 3.62
CA LEU A 29 -15.87 -18.14 4.74
C LEU A 29 -14.67 -19.07 4.47
N PHE A 30 -14.23 -19.17 3.21
CA PHE A 30 -13.16 -20.08 2.78
C PHE A 30 -13.43 -21.56 3.10
N PHE A 31 -14.70 -22.00 3.15
CA PHE A 31 -15.04 -23.41 3.39
C PHE A 31 -14.39 -24.38 2.38
N THR A 32 -14.17 -23.92 1.16
CA THR A 32 -13.49 -24.65 0.07
C THR A 32 -11.97 -24.55 0.13
N PHE A 33 -11.40 -24.00 1.22
CA PHE A 33 -9.97 -23.85 1.40
C PHE A 33 -9.27 -25.20 1.42
N ASP A 34 -8.24 -25.32 0.59
CA ASP A 34 -7.39 -26.49 0.51
C ASP A 34 -5.94 -26.05 0.37
N LYS A 35 -5.11 -26.49 1.32
CA LYS A 35 -3.67 -26.21 1.35
C LYS A 35 -2.98 -26.68 0.06
N VAL A 36 -3.40 -27.79 -0.53
CA VAL A 36 -2.82 -28.32 -1.77
C VAL A 36 -3.14 -27.39 -2.95
N LYS A 37 -4.38 -26.90 -3.04
CA LYS A 37 -4.78 -25.91 -4.05
C LYS A 37 -4.01 -24.61 -3.88
N LEU A 38 -3.82 -24.13 -2.65
CA LEU A 38 -3.03 -22.94 -2.35
C LEU A 38 -1.56 -23.09 -2.80
N VAL A 39 -0.93 -24.23 -2.49
CA VAL A 39 0.45 -24.52 -2.91
C VAL A 39 0.57 -24.63 -4.42
N LYS A 40 -0.41 -25.25 -5.10
CA LYS A 40 -0.47 -25.27 -6.58
C LYS A 40 -0.58 -23.86 -7.15
N LEU A 41 -1.47 -23.03 -6.60
CA LEU A 41 -1.62 -21.63 -6.99
C LEU A 41 -0.31 -20.84 -6.83
N ALA A 42 0.36 -20.98 -5.68
CA ALA A 42 1.66 -20.38 -5.43
C ALA A 42 2.74 -20.85 -6.42
N ARG A 43 2.75 -22.14 -6.76
CA ARG A 43 3.65 -22.71 -7.77
C ARG A 43 3.42 -22.12 -9.16
N PHE A 44 2.17 -21.94 -9.58
CA PHE A 44 1.85 -21.28 -10.85
C PHE A 44 2.41 -19.86 -10.93
N TYR A 45 2.29 -19.08 -9.84
CA TYR A 45 2.86 -17.74 -9.77
C TYR A 45 4.39 -17.74 -9.74
N LEU A 46 5.02 -18.68 -9.01
CA LEU A 46 6.47 -18.85 -8.98
C LEU A 46 7.04 -19.25 -10.34
N LEU A 47 6.37 -20.14 -11.07
CA LEU A 47 6.78 -20.55 -12.43
C LEU A 47 6.73 -19.35 -13.39
N LYS A 48 5.65 -18.54 -13.36
CA LYS A 48 5.57 -17.31 -14.17
C LYS A 48 6.70 -16.34 -13.83
N PHE A 49 7.05 -16.20 -12.55
CA PHE A 49 8.20 -15.38 -12.14
C PHE A 49 9.53 -15.94 -12.67
N TYR A 50 9.71 -17.26 -12.61
CA TYR A 50 10.89 -17.93 -13.15
C TYR A 50 11.02 -17.72 -14.67
N SER A 51 9.91 -17.78 -15.41
CA SER A 51 9.88 -17.48 -16.86
C SER A 51 10.27 -16.03 -17.18
N ILE A 52 9.96 -15.06 -16.31
CA ILE A 52 10.45 -13.68 -16.46
C ILE A 52 11.97 -13.64 -16.26
N ARG A 53 12.48 -14.30 -15.22
CA ARG A 53 13.91 -14.35 -14.88
C ARG A 53 14.74 -15.02 -15.98
N SER A 54 14.24 -16.11 -16.56
CA SER A 54 14.95 -16.90 -17.58
C SER A 54 14.97 -16.25 -18.97
N SER A 55 14.26 -15.14 -19.17
CA SER A 55 14.45 -14.38 -20.41
C SER A 55 15.73 -13.56 -20.34
N ASP A 56 16.62 -13.72 -21.33
CA ASP A 56 17.96 -13.11 -21.38
C ASP A 56 17.96 -11.60 -21.11
N ASN A 57 16.83 -10.94 -21.41
CA ASN A 57 16.60 -9.53 -21.14
C ASN A 57 16.58 -9.17 -19.65
N PHE A 58 16.41 -10.08 -18.69
CA PHE A 58 16.39 -9.76 -17.26
C PHE A 58 17.55 -10.38 -16.48
N ALA A 59 18.39 -11.17 -17.17
CA ALA A 59 19.63 -11.66 -16.60
C ALA A 59 20.54 -10.47 -16.24
N TYR A 60 21.24 -10.58 -15.10
CA TYR A 60 22.23 -9.61 -14.62
C TYR A 60 21.73 -8.24 -14.13
N LEU A 61 20.42 -8.05 -13.90
CA LEU A 61 19.95 -6.80 -13.28
C LEU A 61 20.42 -6.68 -11.82
N LYS A 62 21.19 -5.63 -11.52
CA LYS A 62 21.53 -5.24 -10.14
C LYS A 62 20.38 -4.43 -9.56
N GLY A 63 19.62 -5.02 -8.64
CA GLY A 63 18.62 -4.29 -7.84
C GLY A 63 17.19 -4.35 -8.37
N ILE A 64 16.24 -4.24 -7.44
CA ILE A 64 14.80 -4.38 -7.70
C ILE A 64 14.23 -3.16 -8.43
N ASP A 65 14.88 -2.00 -8.31
CA ASP A 65 14.54 -0.77 -9.02
C ASP A 65 14.80 -0.90 -10.53
N ASN A 66 15.91 -1.53 -10.90
CA ASN A 66 16.25 -1.82 -12.28
C ASN A 66 15.33 -2.88 -12.89
N LEU A 67 14.88 -3.85 -12.10
CA LEU A 67 13.83 -4.78 -12.49
C LEU A 67 12.51 -4.06 -12.79
N ALA A 68 12.06 -3.16 -11.90
CA ALA A 68 10.84 -2.38 -12.10
C ALA A 68 10.90 -1.54 -13.38
N LYS A 69 12.00 -0.80 -13.58
CA LYS A 69 12.22 0.02 -14.79
C LYS A 69 12.19 -0.84 -16.06
N LYS A 70 12.79 -2.02 -16.04
CA LYS A 70 12.85 -2.90 -17.23
C LYS A 70 11.51 -3.57 -17.54
N LEU A 71 10.72 -3.92 -16.52
CA LEU A 71 9.35 -4.43 -16.71
C LEU A 71 8.43 -3.40 -17.36
N VAL A 72 8.60 -2.12 -17.02
CA VAL A 72 7.86 -1.03 -17.67
C VAL A 72 8.32 -0.87 -19.12
N LYS A 73 9.63 -0.75 -19.36
CA LYS A 73 10.20 -0.59 -20.72
C LYS A 73 9.82 -1.70 -21.69
N THR A 74 9.70 -2.94 -21.21
CA THR A 74 9.36 -4.11 -22.03
C THR A 74 7.86 -4.39 -22.11
N ASN A 75 7.01 -3.49 -21.58
CA ASN A 75 5.56 -3.67 -21.45
C ASN A 75 5.12 -4.95 -20.71
N ARG A 76 6.05 -5.62 -20.00
CA ARG A 76 5.78 -6.84 -19.24
C ARG A 76 4.99 -6.59 -17.96
N HIS A 77 4.91 -5.34 -17.50
CA HIS A 77 4.03 -4.96 -16.40
C HIS A 77 2.54 -5.21 -16.70
N ILE A 78 2.14 -5.20 -17.98
CA ILE A 78 0.76 -5.52 -18.43
C ILE A 78 0.54 -7.03 -18.49
N ILE A 79 1.57 -7.77 -18.93
CA ILE A 79 1.53 -9.24 -19.07
C ILE A 79 1.59 -9.92 -17.69
N TYR A 80 2.34 -9.33 -16.75
CA TYR A 80 2.54 -9.85 -15.40
C TYR A 80 2.17 -8.80 -14.33
N PRO A 81 0.89 -8.40 -14.24
CA PRO A 81 0.47 -7.30 -13.37
C PRO A 81 0.69 -7.60 -11.89
N LEU A 82 0.56 -8.87 -11.48
CA LEU A 82 0.77 -9.29 -10.09
C LEU A 82 2.25 -9.24 -9.67
N VAL A 83 3.17 -9.62 -10.57
CA VAL A 83 4.61 -9.51 -10.31
C VAL A 83 5.02 -8.05 -10.19
N TYR A 84 4.49 -7.21 -11.09
CA TYR A 84 4.73 -5.77 -11.04
C TYR A 84 4.16 -5.12 -9.78
N LEU A 85 2.96 -5.51 -9.35
CA LEU A 85 2.35 -5.06 -8.10
C LEU A 85 3.23 -5.40 -6.88
N LEU A 86 3.74 -6.64 -6.82
CA LEU A 86 4.62 -7.06 -5.74
C LEU A 86 5.89 -6.20 -5.68
N ILE A 87 6.53 -5.95 -6.82
CA ILE A 87 7.72 -5.10 -6.90
C ILE A 87 7.40 -3.66 -6.48
N LYS A 88 6.25 -3.13 -6.91
CA LYS A 88 5.78 -1.80 -6.52
C LYS A 88 5.60 -1.72 -5.00
N LEU A 89 4.95 -2.70 -4.38
CA LEU A 89 4.76 -2.76 -2.94
C LEU A 89 6.09 -2.78 -2.19
N ILE A 90 7.04 -3.62 -2.61
CA ILE A 90 8.38 -3.69 -2.01
C ILE A 90 9.12 -2.35 -2.13
N LEU A 91 8.99 -1.66 -3.26
CA LEU A 91 9.62 -0.34 -3.45
C LEU A 91 8.95 0.77 -2.63
N THR A 92 7.64 0.70 -2.40
CA THR A 92 6.92 1.68 -1.58
C THR A 92 7.02 1.43 -0.08
N LEU A 93 7.33 0.20 0.33
CA LEU A 93 7.37 -0.20 1.74
C LEU A 93 8.38 0.62 2.56
N PRO A 94 9.64 0.84 2.12
CA PRO A 94 10.59 1.67 2.86
C PRO A 94 10.12 3.11 3.06
N VAL A 95 9.43 3.69 2.06
CA VAL A 95 8.89 5.05 2.14
C VAL A 95 7.73 5.12 3.14
N ALA A 96 6.85 4.12 3.12
CA ALA A 96 5.77 4.00 4.10
C ALA A 96 6.31 3.81 5.52
N THR A 97 7.29 2.92 5.71
CA THR A 97 7.94 2.69 7.00
C THR A 97 8.61 3.96 7.53
N ALA A 98 9.40 4.65 6.70
CA ALA A 98 10.04 5.91 7.09
C ALA A 98 9.02 7.01 7.44
N SER A 99 7.90 7.09 6.71
CA SER A 99 6.84 8.07 6.99
C SER A 99 6.19 7.80 8.34
N VAL A 100 5.89 6.54 8.64
CA VAL A 100 5.32 6.14 9.94
C VAL A 100 6.33 6.42 11.06
N GLU A 101 7.58 6.01 10.91
CA GLU A 101 8.64 6.29 11.90
C GLU A 101 8.82 7.79 12.17
N ARG A 102 8.75 8.63 11.11
CA ARG A 102 8.81 10.08 11.24
C ARG A 102 7.65 10.62 12.09
N VAL A 103 6.42 10.20 11.81
CA VAL A 103 5.23 10.60 12.57
C VAL A 103 5.35 10.18 14.04
N PHE A 104 5.81 8.96 14.32
CA PHE A 104 6.03 8.49 15.69
C PHE A 104 7.14 9.27 16.41
N SER A 105 8.19 9.69 15.70
CA SER A 105 9.25 10.53 16.24
C SER A 105 8.73 11.94 16.58
N GLU A 106 7.97 12.55 15.68
CA GLU A 106 7.30 13.84 15.91
C GLU A 106 6.33 13.76 17.09
N MET A 107 5.57 12.67 17.19
CA MET A 107 4.69 12.39 18.33
C MET A 107 5.45 12.35 19.65
N ASN A 108 6.60 11.69 19.68
CA ASN A 108 7.46 11.66 20.86
C ASN A 108 8.01 13.04 21.22
N ILE A 109 8.37 13.87 20.23
CA ILE A 109 8.84 15.25 20.46
C ILE A 109 7.72 16.10 21.07
N VAL A 110 6.50 16.06 20.51
CA VAL A 110 5.34 16.81 21.03
C VAL A 110 5.01 16.36 22.46
N LYS A 111 4.92 15.05 22.70
CA LYS A 111 4.67 14.48 24.05
C LYS A 111 5.76 14.87 25.06
N SER A 112 7.03 14.79 24.67
CA SER A 112 8.17 15.10 25.55
C SER A 112 8.25 16.59 25.88
N ARG A 113 8.05 17.46 24.89
CA ARG A 113 8.06 18.93 25.08
C ARG A 113 6.90 19.42 25.95
N LEU A 114 5.72 18.82 25.83
CA LEU A 114 4.51 19.28 26.52
C LEU A 114 4.22 18.56 27.85
N ARG A 115 5.13 17.68 28.33
CA ARG A 115 5.08 17.00 29.64
C ARG A 115 3.64 16.60 30.06
N ASN A 116 3.10 15.55 29.44
CA ASN A 116 1.97 14.72 29.91
C ASN A 116 0.68 15.40 30.46
N LYS A 117 0.42 16.69 30.20
CA LYS A 117 -0.85 17.35 30.58
C LYS A 117 -1.83 17.58 29.42
N MET A 118 -1.47 17.17 28.21
CA MET A 118 -2.27 17.37 27.01
C MET A 118 -3.37 16.30 26.87
N GLY A 119 -4.61 16.71 26.64
CA GLY A 119 -5.67 15.78 26.25
C GLY A 119 -5.48 15.27 24.81
N ASP A 120 -6.02 14.08 24.50
CA ASP A 120 -5.84 13.41 23.20
C ASP A 120 -6.26 14.26 22.00
N LEU A 121 -7.35 15.02 22.14
CA LEU A 121 -7.84 15.94 21.10
C LEU A 121 -6.80 17.00 20.76
N TRP A 122 -6.26 17.67 21.78
CA TRP A 122 -5.31 18.77 21.58
C TRP A 122 -3.96 18.25 21.05
N MET A 123 -3.58 17.04 21.46
CA MET A 123 -2.42 16.36 20.89
C MET A 123 -2.60 16.03 19.41
N ASN A 124 -3.79 15.58 19.01
CA ASN A 124 -4.11 15.28 17.61
C ASN A 124 -4.03 16.55 16.76
N ASP A 125 -4.62 17.65 17.23
CA ASP A 125 -4.56 18.95 16.54
C ASP A 125 -3.10 19.43 16.35
N CYS A 126 -2.25 19.28 17.36
CA CYS A 126 -0.83 19.63 17.23
C CYS A 126 -0.06 18.71 16.27
N LEU A 127 -0.35 17.41 16.25
CA LEU A 127 0.27 16.46 15.32
C LEU A 127 -0.03 16.84 13.87
N VAL A 128 -1.28 17.23 13.57
CA VAL A 128 -1.67 17.69 12.23
C VAL A 128 -0.80 18.86 11.78
N THR A 129 -0.67 19.91 12.61
CA THR A 129 0.16 21.08 12.27
C THR A 129 1.65 20.76 12.11
N PHE A 130 2.18 19.77 12.84
CA PHE A 130 3.59 19.37 12.74
C PHE A 130 3.87 18.47 11.53
N ILE A 131 2.99 17.51 11.23
CA ILE A 131 3.13 16.61 10.07
C ILE A 131 2.99 17.41 8.77
N GLU A 132 2.07 18.37 8.74
CA GLU A 132 1.80 19.24 7.60
C GLU A 132 2.54 20.58 7.68
N ARG A 133 3.67 20.63 8.40
CA ARG A 133 4.40 21.87 8.63
C ARG A 133 4.77 22.61 7.33
N ASP A 134 5.11 21.90 6.26
CA ASP A 134 5.41 22.51 4.94
C ASP A 134 4.20 23.25 4.31
N ILE A 135 2.98 22.86 4.69
CA ILE A 135 1.72 23.49 4.29
C ILE A 135 1.39 24.60 5.28
N PHE A 136 1.54 24.34 6.58
CA PHE A 136 1.29 25.30 7.64
C PHE A 136 2.20 26.55 7.53
N ASP A 137 3.47 26.36 7.18
CA ASP A 137 4.46 27.44 6.99
C ASP A 137 4.07 28.38 5.82
N LYS A 138 3.13 27.98 4.95
CA LYS A 138 2.60 28.82 3.86
C LYS A 138 1.36 29.62 4.24
N VAL A 139 0.78 29.37 5.42
CA VAL A 139 -0.40 30.09 5.90
C VAL A 139 0.04 31.42 6.47
N ASP A 140 -0.60 32.51 6.04
CA ASP A 140 -0.31 33.85 6.55
C ASP A 140 -0.81 34.00 8.00
N ASN A 141 0.06 34.49 8.87
CA ASN A 141 -0.25 34.78 10.27
C ASN A 141 -1.40 35.78 10.40
N GLU A 142 -1.54 36.71 9.45
CA GLU A 142 -2.62 37.70 9.46
C GLU A 142 -3.99 37.04 9.25
N LEU A 143 -4.06 36.03 8.37
CA LEU A 143 -5.27 35.23 8.16
C LEU A 143 -5.61 34.39 9.39
N ILE A 144 -4.60 33.81 10.05
CA ILE A 144 -4.80 33.06 11.30
C ILE A 144 -5.37 33.99 12.39
N LEU A 145 -4.82 35.20 12.52
CA LEU A 145 -5.26 36.18 13.50
C LEU A 145 -6.71 36.64 13.25
N GLN A 146 -7.05 36.97 12.00
CA GLN A 146 -8.43 37.32 11.62
C GLN A 146 -9.40 36.17 11.86
N CYS A 147 -9.01 34.94 11.52
CA CYS A 147 -9.87 33.78 11.74
C CYS A 147 -10.10 33.52 13.23
N PHE A 148 -9.07 33.68 14.07
CA PHE A 148 -9.17 33.55 15.53
C PHE A 148 -10.05 34.65 16.14
N GLN A 149 -9.93 35.90 15.67
CA GLN A 149 -10.79 37.01 16.10
C GLN A 149 -12.26 36.79 15.71
N ASN A 150 -12.51 36.14 14.57
CA ASN A 150 -13.85 35.82 14.08
C ASN A 150 -14.48 34.59 14.76
N MET A 151 -13.69 33.75 15.45
CA MET A 151 -14.25 32.70 16.30
C MET A 151 -14.90 33.33 17.53
N LYS A 152 -16.14 32.92 17.83
CA LYS A 152 -16.96 33.50 18.91
C LYS A 152 -16.16 33.57 20.21
N SER A 153 -16.05 34.78 20.78
CA SER A 153 -15.43 34.98 22.08
C SER A 153 -16.20 34.22 23.16
N HIS A 154 -15.72 33.06 23.56
CA HIS A 154 -16.06 32.51 24.87
C HIS A 154 -15.20 33.24 25.90
N ARG A 155 -15.51 34.52 26.11
CA ARG A 155 -15.09 35.22 27.32
C ARG A 155 -15.80 34.51 28.48
N GLY A 156 -15.06 33.66 29.19
CA GLY A 156 -15.40 33.38 30.58
C GLY A 156 -15.44 34.72 31.29
N GLN A 157 -16.62 35.11 31.76
CA GLN A 157 -16.79 36.24 32.64
C GLN A 157 -15.99 35.94 33.91
N LEU A 158 -14.97 36.76 34.15
CA LEU A 158 -14.28 36.84 35.44
C LEU A 158 -15.26 37.37 36.50
#